data_AF-A0A7L5A7M4-F1
#
_entry.id   AF-A0A7L5A7M4-F1
#
_cell.length_a   1.000
_cell.length_b   1.000
_cell.length_c   1.000
_cell.angle_alpha   90.00
_cell.angle_beta   90.00
_cell.angle_gamma   90.00
#
_symmetry.space_group_name_H-M   'P 1'
#
loop_
_entity.id
_entity.type
_entity.pdbx_description
1 polymer ?
#
loop_
_entity_poly.entity_id
_entity_poly.type
_entity_poly.pdbx_seq_one_letter_code
_entity_poly.pdbx_strand_id
1 'polypeptide(L)'
;MFKLNERIHGTLDYLTVVFLIGTGLFGFFSPYFSHLLIALAVIHLLLTACTNFSVGLVKLVPLQIHGYVELAVSIGLIPAPFLLHYATEAPAKVFTWAFAAVLFVLFMLTNYHSTTVTSPTI
;
A
#
# COMPACT_ATOMS: atom_id res chain seq x y z
N MET A 1 13.60 -0.21 -18.87
CA MET A 1 12.97 -0.50 -17.58
C MET A 1 11.77 0.42 -17.45
N PHE A 2 10.55 -0.11 -17.56
CA PHE A 2 9.33 0.70 -17.40
C PHE A 2 9.26 1.15 -15.95
N LYS A 3 9.21 2.46 -15.69
CA LYS A 3 9.05 2.99 -14.33
C LYS A 3 7.70 3.68 -14.21
N LEU A 4 6.92 3.32 -13.19
CA LEU A 4 5.66 3.96 -12.87
C LEU A 4 5.92 5.40 -12.43
N ASN A 5 5.12 6.31 -12.97
CA ASN A 5 5.09 7.71 -12.55
C ASN A 5 4.32 7.82 -11.21
N GLU A 6 4.69 8.79 -10.38
CA GLU A 6 4.12 9.05 -9.06
C GLU A 6 2.60 9.20 -9.07
N ARG A 7 2.02 9.78 -10.13
CA ARG A 7 0.57 9.95 -10.27
C ARG A 7 -0.17 8.61 -10.45
N ILE A 8 0.44 7.68 -11.19
CA ILE A 8 -0.14 6.34 -11.41
C ILE A 8 -0.04 5.54 -10.11
N HIS A 9 1.12 5.56 -9.46
CA HIS A 9 1.34 4.90 -8.16
C HIS A 9 0.31 5.37 -7.12
N GLY A 10 0.19 6.68 -6.90
CA GLY A 10 -0.76 7.20 -5.92
C GLY A 10 -2.22 6.93 -6.28
N THR A 11 -2.57 6.77 -7.57
CA THR A 11 -3.92 6.33 -7.95
C THR A 11 -4.16 4.87 -7.57
N LEU A 12 -3.18 4.00 -7.81
CA LEU A 12 -3.25 2.59 -7.39
C LEU A 12 -3.35 2.46 -5.87
N ASP A 13 -2.72 3.34 -5.10
CA ASP A 13 -2.85 3.37 -3.64
C ASP A 13 -4.30 3.62 -3.20
N TYR A 14 -4.96 4.66 -3.72
CA TYR A 14 -6.35 4.93 -3.36
C TYR A 14 -7.29 3.79 -3.77
N LEU A 15 -7.07 3.18 -4.95
CA LEU A 15 -7.82 2.00 -5.36
C LEU A 15 -7.60 0.82 -4.41
N THR A 16 -6.35 0.62 -3.97
CA THR A 16 -5.99 -0.39 -2.98
C THR A 16 -6.72 -0.15 -1.66
N VAL A 17 -6.78 1.10 -1.16
CA VAL A 17 -7.54 1.43 0.05
C VAL A 17 -9.01 1.05 -0.09
N VAL A 18 -9.67 1.44 -1.19
CA VAL A 18 -11.08 1.11 -1.42
C VAL A 18 -11.29 -0.40 -1.47
N PHE A 19 -10.40 -1.11 -2.16
CA PHE A 19 -10.43 -2.57 -2.26
C PHE A 19 -10.25 -3.26 -0.90
N LEU A 20 -9.30 -2.81 -0.08
CA LEU A 20 -9.06 -3.35 1.25
C LEU A 20 -10.23 -3.09 2.21
N ILE A 21 -10.80 -1.87 2.20
CA ILE A 21 -12.00 -1.54 2.98
C ILE A 21 -13.17 -2.43 2.56
N GLY A 22 -13.45 -2.52 1.26
CA GLY A 22 -14.51 -3.36 0.73
C GLY A 22 -14.34 -4.80 1.21
N THR A 23 -13.19 -5.40 0.93
CA THR A 23 -12.88 -6.80 1.29
C THR A 23 -12.97 -7.03 2.80
N GLY A 24 -12.48 -6.10 3.61
CA GLY A 24 -12.52 -6.20 5.08
C GLY A 24 -13.93 -6.11 5.66
N LEU A 25 -14.81 -5.28 5.08
CA LEU A 25 -16.18 -5.05 5.56
C LEU A 25 -17.19 -6.09 5.09
N PHE A 26 -16.97 -6.75 3.95
CA PHE A 26 -17.92 -7.72 3.41
C PHE A 26 -18.09 -9.00 4.27
N GLY A 27 -17.25 -9.21 5.30
CA GLY A 27 -17.46 -10.25 6.31
C GLY A 27 -17.28 -11.69 5.82
N PHE A 28 -16.61 -11.91 4.67
CA PHE A 28 -16.40 -13.23 4.08
C PHE A 28 -15.31 -14.07 4.76
N PHE A 29 -14.48 -13.46 5.62
CA PHE A 29 -13.29 -14.08 6.21
C PHE A 29 -13.30 -13.96 7.73
N SER A 30 -12.33 -14.57 8.41
CA SER A 30 -12.28 -14.42 9.86
C SER A 30 -12.10 -12.97 10.31
N PRO A 31 -12.52 -12.66 11.54
CA PRO A 31 -12.30 -11.34 12.11
C PRO A 31 -10.83 -10.94 12.06
N TYR A 32 -9.88 -11.84 12.35
CA TYR A 32 -8.44 -11.51 12.36
C TYR A 32 -7.95 -10.96 11.01
N PHE A 33 -8.34 -11.62 9.92
CA PHE A 33 -7.99 -11.15 8.59
C PHE A 33 -8.72 -9.85 8.22
N SER A 34 -10.02 -9.72 8.54
CA SER A 34 -10.76 -8.47 8.33
C SER A 34 -10.11 -7.29 9.07
N HIS A 35 -9.71 -7.45 10.34
CA HIS A 35 -9.03 -6.41 11.10
C HIS A 35 -7.70 -6.02 10.44
N LEU A 36 -6.92 -6.97 9.94
CA LEU A 36 -5.70 -6.69 9.19
C LEU A 36 -6.00 -5.84 7.95
N LEU A 37 -6.99 -6.20 7.13
CA LEU A 37 -7.33 -5.45 5.92
C LEU A 37 -7.77 -4.02 6.23
N ILE A 38 -8.61 -3.82 7.24
CA ILE A 38 -9.04 -2.49 7.66
C ILE A 38 -7.86 -1.68 8.21
N ALA A 39 -6.98 -2.29 9.02
CA ALA A 39 -5.79 -1.62 9.54
C ALA A 39 -4.85 -1.19 8.41
N LEU A 40 -4.57 -2.07 7.45
CA LEU A 40 -3.78 -1.76 6.27
C LEU A 40 -4.43 -0.62 5.47
N ALA A 41 -5.74 -0.67 5.24
CA ALA A 41 -6.43 0.37 4.49
C ALA A 41 -6.32 1.75 5.15
N VAL A 42 -6.52 1.83 6.46
CA VAL A 42 -6.44 3.09 7.21
C VAL A 42 -5.01 3.62 7.19
N ILE A 43 -4.02 2.78 7.49
CA ILE A 43 -2.61 3.19 7.51
C ILE A 43 -2.14 3.60 6.11
N HIS A 44 -2.50 2.84 5.08
CA HIS A 44 -2.16 3.14 3.69
C HIS A 44 -2.81 4.44 3.24
N LEU A 45 -4.10 4.65 3.55
CA LEU A 45 -4.79 5.91 3.24
C LEU A 45 -4.09 7.11 3.90
N LEU A 46 -3.76 7.00 5.18
CA LEU A 46 -3.06 8.07 5.90
C LEU A 46 -1.68 8.33 5.29
N LEU A 47 -0.92 7.29 4.97
CA LEU A 47 0.38 7.43 4.32
C LEU A 47 0.26 8.09 2.94
N THR A 48 -0.61 7.57 2.07
CA THR A 48 -0.88 8.08 0.72
C THR A 48 -1.37 9.53 0.75
N ALA A 49 -2.36 9.84 1.60
CA ALA A 49 -2.86 11.20 1.77
C ALA A 49 -1.78 12.16 2.27
N CYS A 50 -0.85 11.67 3.11
CA CYS A 50 0.26 12.44 3.64
C CYS A 50 1.51 12.45 2.73
N THR A 51 1.50 11.78 1.57
CA THR A 51 2.69 11.64 0.71
C THR A 51 2.87 12.85 -0.22
N ASN A 52 4.11 13.30 -0.39
CA ASN A 52 4.49 14.38 -1.28
C ASN A 52 4.60 13.90 -2.74
N PHE A 53 3.45 13.78 -3.40
CA PHE A 53 3.30 13.51 -4.84
C PHE A 53 2.06 14.23 -5.42
N SER A 54 1.82 14.14 -6.72
CA SER A 54 0.70 14.84 -7.40
C SER A 54 -0.71 14.59 -6.83
N VAL A 55 -0.97 13.46 -6.17
CA VAL A 55 -2.32 13.09 -5.66
C VAL A 55 -2.42 13.08 -4.13
N GLY A 56 -1.41 13.61 -3.45
CA GLY A 56 -1.36 13.72 -1.99
C GLY A 56 -2.13 14.95 -1.50
N LEU A 57 -2.76 14.81 -0.34
CA LEU A 57 -3.55 15.89 0.28
C LEU A 57 -2.67 16.79 1.15
N VAL A 58 -1.82 16.18 1.99
CA VAL A 58 -0.93 16.86 2.93
C VAL A 58 0.49 16.41 2.61
N LYS A 59 1.34 17.27 2.04
CA LYS A 59 2.65 16.86 1.49
C LYS A 59 3.75 16.73 2.58
N LEU A 60 3.51 15.92 3.60
CA LEU A 60 4.37 15.78 4.78
C LEU A 60 5.44 14.68 4.62
N VAL A 61 5.08 13.56 4.01
CA VAL A 61 5.91 12.36 3.88
C VAL A 61 6.61 12.38 2.52
N PRO A 62 7.95 12.35 2.46
CA PRO A 62 8.67 12.24 1.20
C PRO A 62 8.32 10.95 0.46
N LEU A 63 8.24 11.00 -0.88
CA LEU A 63 7.88 9.85 -1.71
C LEU A 63 8.82 8.65 -1.49
N GLN A 64 10.11 8.88 -1.20
CA GLN A 64 11.05 7.81 -0.87
C GLN A 64 10.68 7.08 0.43
N ILE A 65 10.21 7.81 1.45
CA ILE A 65 9.78 7.21 2.73
C ILE A 65 8.52 6.39 2.51
N HIS A 66 7.57 6.86 1.70
CA HIS A 66 6.41 6.06 1.28
C HIS A 66 6.85 4.72 0.69
N GLY A 67 7.79 4.73 -0.26
CA GLY A 67 8.32 3.51 -0.88
C GLY A 67 8.97 2.55 0.12
N TYR A 68 9.74 3.07 1.09
CA TYR A 68 10.31 2.22 2.14
C TYR A 68 9.25 1.60 3.05
N VAL A 69 8.17 2.32 3.36
CA VAL A 69 7.04 1.76 4.12
C VAL A 69 6.35 0.68 3.31
N GLU A 70 6.11 0.88 2.01
CA GLU A 70 5.54 -0.14 1.12
C GLU A 70 6.39 -1.42 1.11
N LEU A 71 7.72 -1.27 0.99
CA LEU A 71 8.65 -2.40 1.08
C LEU A 71 8.55 -3.10 2.44
N ALA A 72 8.54 -2.36 3.55
CA ALA A 72 8.42 -2.93 4.89
C ALA A 72 7.10 -3.69 5.08
N VAL A 73 5.98 -3.15 4.59
CA VAL A 73 4.67 -3.81 4.62
C VAL A 73 4.69 -5.08 3.77
N SER A 74 5.27 -5.04 2.56
CA SER A 74 5.37 -6.22 1.70
C SER A 74 6.10 -7.39 2.39
N ILE A 75 7.19 -7.11 3.10
CA ILE A 75 7.94 -8.12 3.86
C ILE A 75 7.17 -8.56 5.11
N GLY A 76 6.57 -7.62 5.84
CA GLY A 76 5.82 -7.89 7.07
C GLY A 76 4.56 -8.73 6.86
N LEU A 77 3.97 -8.69 5.68
CA LEU A 77 2.80 -9.51 5.32
C LEU A 77 3.13 -11.00 5.14
N ILE A 78 4.39 -11.38 4.89
CA ILE A 78 4.78 -12.78 4.72
C ILE A 78 4.50 -13.60 5.99
N PRO A 79 4.95 -13.21 7.19
CA PRO A 79 4.65 -13.93 8.43
C PRO A 79 3.25 -13.64 9.00
N ALA A 80 2.53 -12.62 8.50
CA ALA A 80 1.26 -12.16 9.09
C ALA A 80 0.21 -13.27 9.29
N PRO A 81 -0.02 -14.23 8.37
CA PRO A 81 -1.01 -15.29 8.58
C PRO A 81 -0.74 -16.14 9.82
N PHE A 82 0.53 -16.35 10.16
CA PHE A 82 0.93 -17.16 11.32
C PHE A 82 0.84 -16.34 12.60
N LEU A 83 1.33 -15.09 12.59
CA LEU A 83 1.35 -14.22 13.77
C LEU A 83 -0.05 -13.78 14.20
N LEU A 84 -0.96 -13.63 13.25
CA LEU A 84 -2.33 -13.16 13.47
C LEU A 84 -3.36 -14.30 13.45
N HIS A 85 -2.90 -15.56 13.51
CA HIS A 85 -3.74 -16.75 13.74
C HIS A 85 -4.80 -17.03 12.65
N TYR A 86 -4.57 -16.64 11.39
CA TYR A 86 -5.44 -16.96 10.25
C TYR A 86 -4.78 -17.87 9.20
N ALA A 87 -3.63 -18.48 9.50
CA ALA A 87 -2.87 -19.32 8.57
C ALA A 87 -3.62 -20.57 8.04
N THR A 88 -4.63 -21.05 8.77
CA THR A 88 -5.49 -22.17 8.39
C THR A 88 -6.57 -21.77 7.38
N GLU A 89 -6.86 -20.48 7.23
CA GLU A 89 -7.76 -19.95 6.20
C GLU A 89 -7.00 -19.80 4.88
N ALA A 90 -7.02 -20.87 4.08
CA ALA A 90 -6.25 -20.91 2.83
C ALA A 90 -6.50 -19.70 1.90
N PRO A 91 -7.75 -19.23 1.67
CA PRO A 91 -7.98 -18.05 0.84
C PRO A 91 -7.36 -16.76 1.41
N ALA A 92 -7.50 -16.49 2.71
CA ALA A 92 -6.96 -15.31 3.37
C ALA A 92 -5.42 -15.30 3.36
N LYS A 93 -4.81 -16.47 3.60
CA LYS A 93 -3.35 -16.64 3.52
C LYS A 93 -2.83 -16.40 2.11
N VAL A 94 -3.43 -17.02 1.10
CA VAL A 94 -3.03 -16.85 -0.31
C VAL A 94 -3.21 -15.39 -0.74
N PHE A 95 -4.32 -14.75 -0.37
CA PHE A 95 -4.54 -13.33 -0.61
C PHE A 95 -3.42 -12.49 0.01
N THR A 96 -3.09 -12.72 1.29
CA THR A 96 -2.06 -11.95 2.00
C THR A 96 -0.72 -12.03 1.28
N TRP A 97 -0.31 -13.23 0.86
CA TRP A 97 0.96 -13.42 0.16
C TRP A 97 0.95 -12.88 -1.26
N ALA A 98 -0.16 -13.03 -1.99
CA ALA A 98 -0.32 -12.43 -3.31
C ALA A 98 -0.25 -10.89 -3.22
N PHE A 99 -0.91 -10.30 -2.24
CA PHE A 99 -0.89 -8.87 -1.99
C PHE A 99 0.52 -8.37 -1.60
N ALA A 100 1.22 -9.11 -0.73
CA ALA A 100 2.63 -8.85 -0.42
C ALA A 100 3.51 -8.83 -1.67
N ALA A 101 3.35 -9.80 -2.57
CA ALA A 101 4.08 -9.85 -3.83
C ALA A 101 3.74 -8.67 -4.74
N VAL A 102 2.47 -8.28 -4.84
CA VAL A 102 2.04 -7.10 -5.62
C VAL A 102 2.67 -5.82 -5.09
N LEU A 103 2.66 -5.59 -3.78
CA LEU A 103 3.33 -4.43 -3.17
C LEU A 103 4.83 -4.42 -3.47
N PHE A 104 5.51 -5.56 -3.34
CA PHE A 104 6.92 -5.66 -3.67
C PHE A 104 7.21 -5.34 -5.15
N VAL A 105 6.35 -5.82 -6.06
CA VAL A 105 6.45 -5.51 -7.49
C VAL A 105 6.21 -4.02 -7.75
N LEU A 106 5.22 -3.39 -7.13
CA LEU A 106 4.99 -1.95 -7.25
C LEU A 106 6.21 -1.16 -6.77
N PHE A 107 6.77 -1.52 -5.62
CA PHE A 107 8.00 -0.92 -5.11
C PHE A 107 9.15 -1.01 -6.12
N MET A 108 9.34 -2.17 -6.76
CA MET A 108 10.38 -2.34 -7.78
C MET A 108 10.15 -1.53 -9.05
N LEU A 109 8.88 -1.28 -9.40
CA LEU A 109 8.49 -0.60 -10.63
C LEU A 109 8.35 0.93 -10.47
N THR A 110 8.28 1.46 -9.25
CA THR A 110 8.03 2.90 -9.03
C THR A 110 9.30 3.75 -9.04
N ASN A 111 9.25 4.90 -9.72
CA ASN A 111 10.35 5.86 -9.71
C ASN A 111 10.23 6.84 -8.53
N TYR A 112 10.90 6.54 -7.42
CA TYR A 112 10.87 7.38 -6.22
C TYR A 112 11.70 8.68 -6.31
N HIS A 113 12.33 8.98 -7.46
CA HIS A 113 13.17 10.16 -7.66
C HIS A 113 12.49 11.34 -8.38
N SER A 114 11.22 11.23 -8.76
CA SER A 114 10.54 12.25 -9.55
C SER A 114 9.89 13.33 -8.69
N THR A 115 10.67 14.19 -8.04
CA THR A 115 10.15 15.46 -7.50
C THR A 115 10.06 16.47 -8.64
N THR A 116 8.86 16.77 -9.14
CA THR A 116 8.64 17.97 -9.97
C THR A 116 8.75 19.20 -9.07
N VAL A 117 9.98 19.68 -8.87
CA VAL A 117 10.21 21.05 -8.42
C VAL A 117 9.98 21.93 -9.65
N THR A 118 8.78 22.49 -9.78
CA THR A 118 8.58 23.65 -10.65
C THR A 118 9.39 24.79 -10.04
N SER A 119 10.58 25.06 -10.58
CA SER A 119 11.27 26.33 -10.32
C SER A 119 10.34 27.47 -10.74
N PRO A 120 10.11 28.49 -9.88
CA PRO A 120 9.46 29.70 -10.34
C PRO A 120 10.43 30.39 -11.31
N THR A 121 10.03 30.50 -12.57
CA THR A 121 10.64 31.44 -13.52
C THR A 121 10.38 32.85 -13.00
N ILE A 122 11.40 33.48 -12.42
CA ILE A 122 11.50 34.93 -12.23
C ILE A 122 12.89 35.34 -12.70
#